data_AF-A0A2D2AYN3-F1
#
_entry.id   AF-A0A2D2AYN3-F1
#
_cell.length_a   1.000
_cell.length_b   1.000
_cell.length_c   1.000
_cell.angle_alpha   90.00
_cell.angle_beta   90.00
_cell.angle_gamma   90.00
#
_symmetry.space_group_name_H-M   'P 1'
#
loop_
_entity.id
_entity.type
_entity.pdbx_description
1 polymer ?
#
loop_
_entity_poly.entity_id
_entity_poly.type
_entity_poly.pdbx_seq_one_letter_code
_entity_poly.pdbx_strand_id
1 'polypeptide(L)'
;MVTGKSRIAALAALTLAGGLAAPVSAAPPPDLADMIGGRAASGEPLLKARGYQFVRETRVGSTAYAYWSKGESCVEIGAADGRYATIERVDDCGAADSGADARGGATVVRFDPGASGATLTGVVEGGERHSYALDLEAGRRFNADLSSTRAYMNVIGPKGETLFNGSIEGAHYNGGAPASGSYRIEVYLMRDEARRGTLAPFSLIVSTR
;
A
#
# COMPACT_ATOMS: atom_id res chain seq x y z
N MET A 1 79.85 4.90 -6.87
CA MET A 1 79.48 5.69 -8.07
C MET A 1 78.22 5.09 -8.68
N VAL A 2 77.24 5.95 -9.03
CA VAL A 2 75.97 5.70 -9.77
C VAL A 2 74.91 4.90 -8.98
N THR A 3 73.94 5.49 -8.27
CA THR A 3 72.76 6.30 -8.66
C THR A 3 71.79 5.58 -9.61
N GLY A 4 70.69 5.04 -9.08
CA GLY A 4 69.53 4.53 -9.83
C GLY A 4 68.22 4.90 -9.13
N LYS A 5 67.42 5.73 -9.80
CA LYS A 5 66.22 6.42 -9.29
C LYS A 5 65.04 5.95 -10.16
N SER A 6 63.95 5.42 -9.58
CA SER A 6 62.58 5.29 -10.17
C SER A 6 61.84 4.10 -9.54
N ARG A 7 60.52 4.08 -9.35
CA ARG A 7 59.41 5.02 -9.57
C ARG A 7 58.26 4.50 -8.71
N ILE A 8 57.59 5.40 -8.00
CA ILE A 8 56.35 5.12 -7.28
C ILE A 8 55.26 4.93 -8.33
N ALA A 9 54.65 3.75 -8.40
CA ALA A 9 53.43 3.51 -9.16
C ALA A 9 52.26 3.55 -8.17
N ALA A 10 51.50 4.63 -8.20
CA ALA A 10 50.24 4.76 -7.50
C ALA A 10 49.20 3.85 -8.18
N LEU A 11 48.66 2.88 -7.45
CA LEU A 11 47.47 2.15 -7.86
C LEU A 11 46.25 3.04 -7.62
N ALA A 12 45.54 3.32 -8.71
CA ALA A 12 44.31 4.10 -8.73
C ALA A 12 43.20 3.40 -7.92
N ALA A 13 42.64 4.11 -6.94
CA ALA A 13 41.41 3.72 -6.28
C ALA A 13 40.23 3.95 -7.24
N LEU A 14 39.60 2.87 -7.70
CA LEU A 14 38.32 2.93 -8.40
C LEU A 14 37.24 3.27 -7.37
N THR A 15 36.82 4.53 -7.31
CA THR A 15 35.63 4.94 -6.57
C THR A 15 34.40 4.50 -7.34
N LEU A 16 33.72 3.42 -6.89
CA LEU A 16 32.34 3.19 -7.30
C LEU A 16 31.47 4.29 -6.68
N ALA A 17 31.14 5.31 -7.47
CA ALA A 17 30.04 6.20 -7.19
C ALA A 17 28.73 5.39 -7.32
N GLY A 18 28.31 4.76 -6.23
CA GLY A 18 26.97 4.19 -6.11
C GLY A 18 25.96 5.32 -6.17
N GLY A 19 25.38 5.55 -7.35
CA GLY A 19 24.26 6.47 -7.51
C GLY A 19 23.10 5.99 -6.66
N LEU A 20 22.64 6.84 -5.74
CA LEU A 20 21.36 6.66 -5.08
C LEU A 20 20.29 6.72 -6.18
N ALA A 21 19.69 5.58 -6.52
CA ALA A 21 18.44 5.57 -7.26
C ALA A 21 17.40 6.25 -6.36
N ALA A 22 17.06 7.50 -6.65
CA ALA A 22 15.90 8.14 -6.05
C ALA A 22 14.65 7.31 -6.39
N PRO A 23 13.64 7.26 -5.50
CA PRO A 23 12.37 6.66 -5.87
C PRO A 23 11.86 7.44 -7.10
N VAL A 24 11.62 6.72 -8.20
CA VAL A 24 10.92 7.29 -9.35
C VAL A 24 9.48 7.51 -8.90
N SER A 25 9.19 8.70 -8.36
CA SER A 25 7.82 9.18 -8.29
C SER A 25 7.33 9.32 -9.73
N ALA A 26 6.29 8.58 -10.10
CA ALA A 26 5.72 8.64 -11.44
C ALA A 26 5.24 10.08 -11.70
N ALA A 27 5.94 10.80 -12.59
CA ALA A 27 5.62 12.19 -12.88
C ALA A 27 4.21 12.34 -13.47
N PRO A 28 3.50 13.45 -13.17
CA PRO A 28 2.20 13.71 -13.77
C PRO A 28 2.31 13.75 -15.30
N PRO A 29 1.26 13.33 -16.03
CA PRO A 29 1.15 13.61 -17.45
C PRO A 29 1.37 15.10 -17.73
N PRO A 30 2.14 15.47 -18.76
CA PRO A 30 2.43 16.88 -19.03
C PRO A 30 1.19 17.77 -19.20
N ASP A 31 0.07 17.22 -19.68
CA ASP A 31 -1.20 17.93 -19.87
C ASP A 31 -2.02 18.11 -18.58
N LEU A 32 -1.58 17.49 -17.47
CA LEU A 32 -2.17 17.63 -16.13
C LEU A 32 -1.20 18.23 -15.10
N ALA A 33 0.07 18.45 -15.47
CA ALA A 33 1.10 18.95 -14.55
C ALA A 33 0.73 20.32 -13.94
N ASP A 34 -0.02 21.15 -14.67
CA ASP A 34 -0.51 22.46 -14.21
C ASP A 34 -1.62 22.38 -13.15
N MET A 35 -2.21 21.19 -12.94
CA MET A 35 -3.29 20.99 -11.98
C MET A 35 -2.79 20.68 -10.56
N ILE A 36 -1.52 20.30 -10.39
CA ILE A 36 -0.93 20.03 -9.06
C ILE A 36 -1.05 21.27 -8.17
N GLY A 37 -1.57 21.10 -6.95
CA GLY A 37 -1.83 22.16 -5.99
C GLY A 37 -3.11 22.99 -6.24
N GLY A 38 -3.74 22.79 -7.39
CA GLY A 38 -5.03 23.39 -7.75
C GLY A 38 -6.16 22.94 -6.83
N ARG A 39 -7.29 23.67 -6.83
CA ARG A 39 -8.47 23.28 -6.04
C ARG A 39 -9.12 22.04 -6.63
N ALA A 40 -9.29 21.00 -5.82
CA ALA A 40 -9.90 19.74 -6.25
C ALA A 40 -11.33 19.94 -6.77
N ALA A 41 -12.10 20.83 -6.16
CA ALA A 41 -13.47 21.15 -6.54
C ALA A 41 -13.62 21.74 -7.96
N SER A 42 -12.53 22.23 -8.57
CA SER A 42 -12.55 22.85 -9.90
C SER A 42 -12.01 21.94 -11.00
N GLY A 43 -11.48 20.77 -10.68
CA GLY A 43 -10.72 20.01 -11.66
C GLY A 43 -11.52 19.05 -12.54
N GLU A 44 -12.70 18.58 -12.14
CA GLU A 44 -13.51 17.69 -12.98
C GLU A 44 -13.86 18.31 -14.36
N PRO A 45 -14.34 19.57 -14.45
CA PRO A 45 -14.55 20.23 -15.73
C PRO A 45 -13.26 20.36 -16.57
N LEU A 46 -12.13 20.59 -15.91
CA LEU A 46 -10.82 20.72 -16.56
C LEU A 46 -10.32 19.38 -17.11
N LEU A 47 -10.49 18.29 -16.36
CA LEU A 47 -10.15 16.93 -16.78
C LEU A 47 -11.00 16.52 -17.98
N LYS A 48 -12.32 16.74 -17.91
CA LYS A 48 -13.24 16.49 -19.03
C LYS A 48 -12.88 17.29 -20.28
N ALA A 49 -12.54 18.58 -20.13
CA ALA A 49 -12.10 19.43 -21.24
C ALA A 49 -10.79 18.93 -21.89
N ARG A 50 -9.95 18.23 -21.12
CA ARG A 50 -8.69 17.62 -21.59
C ARG A 50 -8.87 16.20 -22.13
N GLY A 51 -10.12 15.72 -22.23
CA GLY A 51 -10.46 14.41 -22.78
C GLY A 51 -10.36 13.27 -21.78
N TYR A 52 -10.24 13.56 -20.49
CA TYR A 52 -10.30 12.54 -19.44
C TYR A 52 -11.74 12.21 -19.07
N GLN A 53 -12.01 10.92 -18.86
CA GLN A 53 -13.27 10.39 -18.40
C GLN A 53 -13.10 9.86 -16.98
N PHE A 54 -14.07 10.16 -16.12
CA PHE A 54 -14.05 9.67 -14.74
C PHE A 54 -14.31 8.17 -14.74
N VAL A 55 -13.50 7.42 -13.98
CA VAL A 55 -13.66 5.98 -13.81
C VAL A 55 -14.25 5.68 -12.44
N ARG A 56 -13.57 6.09 -11.37
CA ARG A 56 -14.00 5.87 -9.98
C ARG A 56 -13.27 6.77 -8.99
N GLU A 57 -13.76 6.81 -7.76
CA GLU A 57 -13.13 7.48 -6.63
C GLU A 57 -13.13 6.58 -5.40
N THR A 58 -12.01 6.55 -4.67
CA THR A 58 -11.90 5.93 -3.35
C THR A 58 -11.43 6.97 -2.32
N ARG A 59 -11.63 6.68 -1.04
CA ARG A 59 -11.19 7.54 0.06
C ARG A 59 -10.42 6.74 1.10
N VAL A 60 -9.27 7.26 1.51
CA VAL A 60 -8.49 6.72 2.62
C VAL A 60 -8.23 7.84 3.61
N GLY A 61 -8.89 7.77 4.76
CA GLY A 61 -8.91 8.87 5.73
C GLY A 61 -9.55 10.14 5.13
N SER A 62 -8.81 11.25 5.14
CA SER A 62 -9.25 12.53 4.56
C SER A 62 -8.86 12.73 3.10
N THR A 63 -8.12 11.80 2.50
CA THR A 63 -7.62 11.90 1.13
C THR A 63 -8.57 11.17 0.19
N ALA A 64 -8.98 11.83 -0.89
CA ALA A 64 -9.74 11.22 -1.98
C ALA A 64 -8.78 10.88 -3.14
N TYR A 65 -8.91 9.69 -3.71
CA TYR A 65 -8.16 9.25 -4.89
C TYR A 65 -9.15 9.01 -6.02
N ALA A 66 -9.05 9.80 -7.08
CA ALA A 66 -9.93 9.71 -8.24
C ALA A 66 -9.15 9.18 -9.45
N TYR A 67 -9.70 8.18 -10.13
CA TYR A 67 -9.12 7.54 -11.29
C TYR A 67 -9.81 8.04 -12.56
N TRP A 68 -9.00 8.41 -13.55
CA TRP A 68 -9.45 8.98 -14.81
C TRP A 68 -8.77 8.28 -15.98
N SER A 69 -9.53 8.03 -17.05
CA SER A 69 -9.03 7.43 -18.29
C SER A 69 -8.99 8.43 -19.43
N LYS A 70 -8.02 8.29 -20.34
CA LYS A 70 -7.94 9.01 -21.62
C LYS A 70 -7.41 8.05 -22.67
N GLY A 71 -8.32 7.44 -23.44
CA GLY A 71 -7.98 6.29 -24.27
C GLY A 71 -7.53 5.12 -23.40
N GLU A 72 -6.38 4.52 -23.71
CA GLU A 72 -5.77 3.44 -22.92
C GLU A 72 -4.94 3.95 -21.73
N SER A 73 -4.75 5.27 -21.59
CA SER A 73 -3.97 5.85 -20.49
C SER A 73 -4.83 6.10 -19.25
N CYS A 74 -4.27 5.82 -18.07
CA CYS A 74 -4.93 6.00 -16.79
C CYS A 74 -4.14 6.92 -15.86
N VAL A 75 -4.86 7.68 -15.03
CA VAL A 75 -4.28 8.61 -14.06
C VAL A 75 -5.02 8.49 -12.73
N GLU A 76 -4.26 8.39 -11.63
CA GLU A 76 -4.77 8.56 -10.27
C GLU A 76 -4.50 10.00 -9.81
N ILE A 77 -5.53 10.63 -9.24
CA ILE A 77 -5.47 12.00 -8.71
C ILE A 77 -5.81 11.96 -7.23
N GLY A 78 -4.80 12.15 -6.38
CA GLY A 78 -4.96 12.28 -4.94
C GLY A 78 -5.28 13.71 -4.54
N ALA A 79 -6.38 13.90 -3.83
CA ALA A 79 -6.82 15.18 -3.29
C ALA A 79 -6.79 15.17 -1.76
N ALA A 80 -6.05 16.11 -1.18
CA ALA A 80 -5.96 16.36 0.26
C ALA A 80 -6.16 17.85 0.55
N ASP A 81 -6.80 18.18 1.67
CA ASP A 81 -7.08 19.57 2.08
C ASP A 81 -7.77 20.41 1.00
N GLY A 82 -8.64 19.77 0.20
CA GLY A 82 -9.37 20.40 -0.90
C GLY A 82 -8.52 20.74 -2.13
N ARG A 83 -7.29 20.22 -2.24
CA ARG A 83 -6.36 20.46 -3.35
C ARG A 83 -5.83 19.17 -3.94
N TYR A 84 -5.43 19.21 -5.21
CA TYR A 84 -4.72 18.09 -5.83
C TYR A 84 -3.29 18.01 -5.28
N ALA A 85 -3.03 16.96 -4.51
CA ALA A 85 -1.75 16.68 -3.88
C ALA A 85 -0.86 15.79 -4.77
N THR A 86 -1.47 14.83 -5.47
CA THR A 86 -0.79 13.93 -6.41
C THR A 86 -1.59 13.79 -7.70
N ILE A 87 -0.87 13.67 -8.81
CA ILE A 87 -1.41 13.27 -10.12
C ILE A 87 -0.34 12.38 -10.73
N GLU A 88 -0.65 11.11 -10.94
CA GLU A 88 0.31 10.14 -11.46
C GLU A 88 -0.34 9.19 -12.46
N ARG A 89 0.46 8.65 -13.38
CA ARG A 89 0.00 7.61 -14.30
C ARG A 89 -0.07 6.29 -13.56
N VAL A 90 -1.15 5.55 -13.81
CA VAL A 90 -1.35 4.19 -13.31
C VAL A 90 -1.61 3.26 -14.50
N ASP A 91 -1.36 1.97 -14.34
CA ASP A 91 -1.44 1.00 -15.45
C ASP A 91 -2.86 0.50 -15.69
N ASP A 92 -3.68 0.45 -14.64
CA ASP A 92 -5.09 0.11 -14.69
C ASP A 92 -5.88 1.27 -14.08
N CYS A 93 -6.96 1.74 -14.72
CA CYS A 93 -7.68 2.97 -14.31
C CYS A 93 -8.48 2.82 -13.00
N GLY A 94 -7.92 2.13 -12.00
CA GLY A 94 -8.67 1.45 -10.96
C GLY A 94 -9.47 0.28 -11.54
N ALA A 95 -8.98 -0.38 -12.61
CA ALA A 95 -9.68 -1.51 -13.23
C ALA A 95 -9.48 -2.84 -12.48
N ALA A 96 -8.61 -2.87 -11.46
CA ALA A 96 -8.67 -3.84 -10.36
C ALA A 96 -10.06 -3.91 -9.68
N ASP A 97 -11.02 -3.05 -10.05
CA ASP A 97 -12.35 -2.95 -9.44
C ASP A 97 -13.54 -3.29 -10.36
N SER A 98 -13.37 -3.95 -11.52
CA SER A 98 -14.54 -4.51 -12.27
C SER A 98 -15.16 -5.76 -11.64
N GLY A 99 -14.59 -6.22 -10.53
CA GLY A 99 -15.32 -6.84 -9.44
C GLY A 99 -14.74 -6.24 -8.18
N ALA A 100 -15.53 -5.50 -7.40
CA ALA A 100 -15.13 -5.20 -6.03
C ALA A 100 -15.07 -6.53 -5.27
N ASP A 101 -13.93 -7.20 -5.36
CA ASP A 101 -13.53 -8.12 -4.32
C ASP A 101 -13.55 -7.28 -3.04
N ALA A 102 -14.28 -7.72 -2.02
CA ALA A 102 -14.32 -7.08 -0.69
C ALA A 102 -12.92 -6.97 -0.01
N ARG A 103 -11.87 -7.36 -0.74
CA ARG A 103 -10.45 -7.42 -0.44
C ARG A 103 -9.75 -6.08 -0.66
N GLY A 104 -10.21 -5.20 -1.56
CA GLY A 104 -9.66 -3.85 -1.74
C GLY A 104 -8.12 -3.79 -1.86
N GLY A 105 -7.54 -4.54 -2.80
CA GLY A 105 -6.08 -4.61 -3.00
C GLY A 105 -5.32 -5.46 -1.98
N ALA A 106 -6.02 -6.17 -1.09
CA ALA A 106 -5.40 -7.08 -0.14
C ALA A 106 -4.77 -8.32 -0.81
N THR A 107 -3.63 -8.75 -0.28
CA THR A 107 -2.99 -10.01 -0.66
C THR A 107 -3.86 -11.17 -0.20
N VAL A 108 -4.31 -12.00 -1.15
CA VAL A 108 -5.14 -13.17 -0.85
C VAL A 108 -4.32 -14.20 -0.07
N VAL A 109 -4.77 -14.54 1.13
CA VAL A 109 -4.19 -15.61 1.94
C VAL A 109 -4.61 -16.93 1.36
N ARG A 110 -3.63 -17.73 0.93
CA ARG A 110 -3.84 -19.10 0.45
C ARG A 110 -3.11 -20.05 1.38
N PHE A 111 -3.79 -21.13 1.74
CA PHE A 111 -3.18 -22.22 2.50
C PHE A 111 -2.64 -23.26 1.54
N ASP A 112 -1.48 -23.83 1.88
CA ASP A 112 -0.95 -24.97 1.14
C ASP A 112 -1.93 -26.14 1.18
N PRO A 113 -1.91 -27.05 0.19
CA PRO A 113 -2.79 -28.21 0.17
C PRO A 113 -2.72 -29.02 1.48
N GLY A 114 -3.85 -29.14 2.18
CA GLY A 114 -3.95 -29.84 3.46
C GLY A 114 -3.54 -29.02 4.69
N ALA A 115 -3.06 -27.79 4.52
CA ALA A 115 -2.80 -26.87 5.62
C ALA A 115 -4.09 -26.15 6.04
N SER A 116 -4.20 -25.85 7.34
CA SER A 116 -5.27 -25.04 7.90
C SER A 116 -4.84 -23.61 8.20
N GLY A 117 -3.63 -23.21 7.79
CA GLY A 117 -3.11 -21.87 8.03
C GLY A 117 -1.92 -21.52 7.13
N ALA A 118 -1.52 -20.25 7.18
CA ALA A 118 -0.37 -19.68 6.51
C ALA A 118 0.34 -18.68 7.41
N THR A 119 1.64 -18.48 7.15
CA THR A 119 2.47 -17.47 7.79
C THR A 119 2.86 -16.43 6.75
N LEU A 120 2.60 -15.17 7.07
CA LEU A 120 2.87 -14.00 6.23
C LEU A 120 3.91 -13.14 6.94
N THR A 121 4.96 -12.76 6.26
CA THR A 121 6.02 -11.91 6.83
C THR A 121 6.18 -10.64 6.02
N GLY A 122 6.62 -9.57 6.68
CA GLY A 122 6.80 -8.29 6.03
C GLY A 122 7.42 -7.25 6.95
N VAL A 123 7.52 -6.03 6.43
CA VAL A 123 7.92 -4.84 7.17
C VAL A 123 6.92 -3.75 6.82
N VAL A 124 6.28 -3.17 7.83
CA VAL A 124 5.47 -1.96 7.65
C VAL A 124 6.40 -0.75 7.70
N GLU A 125 6.36 0.11 6.66
CA GLU A 125 7.09 1.38 6.64
C GLU A 125 6.14 2.58 6.76
N GLY A 126 6.33 3.37 7.82
CA GLY A 126 5.63 4.65 7.98
C GLY A 126 4.10 4.50 7.88
N GLY A 127 3.49 5.21 6.92
CA GLY A 127 2.04 5.22 6.69
C GLY A 127 1.50 4.01 5.91
N GLU A 128 2.36 3.08 5.51
CA GLU A 128 1.97 1.86 4.80
C GLU A 128 1.04 0.98 5.64
N ARG A 129 0.24 0.18 4.96
CA ARG A 129 -0.57 -0.87 5.54
C ARG A 129 -0.51 -2.11 4.67
N HIS A 130 -0.18 -3.25 5.29
CA HIS A 130 -0.29 -4.55 4.66
C HIS A 130 -1.71 -5.07 4.86
N SER A 131 -2.43 -5.36 3.79
CA SER A 131 -3.79 -5.91 3.86
C SER A 131 -3.80 -7.33 3.33
N TYR A 132 -4.39 -8.24 4.10
CA TYR A 132 -4.49 -9.66 3.77
C TYR A 132 -5.95 -10.10 3.74
N ALA A 133 -6.37 -10.71 2.63
CA ALA A 133 -7.74 -11.16 2.45
C ALA A 133 -7.87 -12.66 2.73
N LEU A 134 -8.86 -13.02 3.54
CA LEU A 134 -9.21 -14.40 3.87
C LEU A 134 -10.69 -14.61 3.59
N ASP A 135 -11.01 -15.52 2.67
CA ASP A 135 -12.41 -15.88 2.43
C ASP A 135 -12.85 -16.93 3.43
N LEU A 136 -13.98 -16.67 4.06
CA LEU A 136 -14.55 -17.55 5.06
C LEU A 136 -16.04 -17.74 4.78
N GLU A 137 -16.53 -18.92 5.12
CA GLU A 137 -17.96 -19.18 5.23
C GLU A 137 -18.47 -18.77 6.61
N ALA A 138 -19.74 -18.36 6.67
CA ALA A 138 -20.41 -18.04 7.92
C ALA A 138 -20.28 -19.21 8.92
N GLY A 139 -19.97 -18.88 10.18
CA GLY A 139 -19.79 -19.82 11.27
C GLY A 139 -18.41 -20.48 11.34
N ARG A 140 -17.52 -20.30 10.34
CA ARG A 140 -16.13 -20.78 10.45
C ARG A 140 -15.37 -19.98 11.50
N ARG A 141 -14.46 -20.66 12.21
CA ARG A 141 -13.55 -19.98 13.14
C ARG A 141 -12.20 -19.77 12.49
N PHE A 142 -11.59 -18.65 12.80
CA PHE A 142 -10.24 -18.34 12.37
C PHE A 142 -9.48 -17.57 13.44
N ASN A 143 -8.17 -17.68 13.37
CA ASN A 143 -7.24 -16.94 14.20
C ASN A 143 -6.37 -16.04 13.32
N ALA A 144 -6.01 -14.89 13.87
CA ALA A 144 -4.94 -14.05 13.37
C ALA A 144 -4.02 -13.75 14.55
N ASP A 145 -2.75 -14.10 14.44
CA ASP A 145 -1.74 -13.92 15.49
C ASP A 145 -0.59 -13.09 14.92
N LEU A 146 -0.46 -11.86 15.41
CA LEU A 146 0.59 -10.93 15.00
C LEU A 146 1.77 -10.98 15.96
N SER A 147 2.97 -11.12 15.40
CA SER A 147 4.23 -10.90 16.09
C SER A 147 4.92 -9.68 15.50
N SER A 148 4.98 -8.59 16.26
CA SER A 148 5.75 -7.38 15.95
C SER A 148 6.04 -6.59 17.23
N THR A 149 7.12 -5.81 17.24
CA THR A 149 7.42 -4.90 18.34
C THR A 149 6.61 -3.60 18.26
N ARG A 150 6.15 -3.21 17.06
CA ARG A 150 5.56 -1.88 16.81
C ARG A 150 4.30 -1.89 15.95
N ALA A 151 4.09 -2.92 15.14
CA ALA A 151 2.90 -3.01 14.31
C ALA A 151 1.70 -3.55 15.09
N TYR A 152 0.52 -3.15 14.64
CA TYR A 152 -0.78 -3.58 15.14
C TYR A 152 -1.57 -4.21 14.00
N MET A 153 -2.61 -4.97 14.34
CA MET A 153 -3.55 -5.49 13.35
C MET A 153 -4.99 -5.13 13.63
N ASN A 154 -5.79 -4.97 12.59
CA ASN A 154 -7.25 -4.99 12.67
C ASN A 154 -7.80 -6.17 11.87
N VAL A 155 -8.94 -6.71 12.31
CA VAL A 155 -9.72 -7.68 11.54
C VAL A 155 -11.03 -7.02 11.14
N ILE A 156 -11.31 -7.01 9.84
CA ILE A 156 -12.43 -6.30 9.24
C ILE A 156 -13.27 -7.32 8.47
N GLY A 157 -14.58 -7.32 8.74
CA GLY A 157 -15.53 -8.20 8.07
C GLY A 157 -15.91 -7.74 6.66
N PRO A 158 -16.67 -8.57 5.94
CA PRO A 158 -16.99 -8.35 4.53
C PRO A 158 -17.87 -7.13 4.26
N LYS A 159 -18.52 -6.55 5.29
CA LYS A 159 -19.30 -5.30 5.17
C LYS A 159 -18.53 -4.08 5.67
N GLY A 160 -17.24 -4.23 5.97
CA GLY A 160 -16.38 -3.17 6.49
C GLY A 160 -16.46 -2.98 8.01
N GLU A 161 -17.17 -3.84 8.73
CA GLU A 161 -17.26 -3.81 10.18
C GLU A 161 -15.95 -4.24 10.84
N THR A 162 -15.49 -3.51 11.85
CA THR A 162 -14.30 -3.91 12.63
C THR A 162 -14.69 -5.00 13.62
N LEU A 163 -14.10 -6.18 13.46
CA LEU A 163 -14.28 -7.34 14.35
C LEU A 163 -13.19 -7.41 15.43
N PHE A 164 -12.06 -6.77 15.19
CA PHE A 164 -10.94 -6.70 16.12
C PHE A 164 -10.12 -5.45 15.90
N ASN A 165 -9.75 -4.77 16.99
CA ASN A 165 -8.84 -3.63 17.00
C ASN A 165 -7.62 -3.94 17.87
N GLY A 166 -6.50 -4.31 17.24
CA GLY A 166 -5.30 -4.74 17.96
C GLY A 166 -4.57 -3.63 18.70
N SER A 167 -4.85 -2.36 18.41
CA SER A 167 -4.31 -1.25 19.23
C SER A 167 -4.96 -1.14 20.61
N ILE A 168 -6.11 -1.78 20.79
CA ILE A 168 -6.85 -1.83 22.06
C ILE A 168 -6.78 -3.24 22.67
N GLU A 169 -6.95 -4.26 21.83
CA GLU A 169 -7.18 -5.65 22.25
C GLU A 169 -5.92 -6.52 22.21
N GLY A 170 -4.83 -6.02 21.62
CA GLY A 170 -3.54 -6.70 21.53
C GLY A 170 -3.29 -7.42 20.20
N ALA A 171 -2.45 -8.44 20.22
CA ALA A 171 -1.88 -9.04 19.00
C ALA A 171 -2.51 -10.39 18.60
N HIS A 172 -3.59 -10.81 19.27
CA HIS A 172 -4.20 -12.11 19.09
C HIS A 172 -5.71 -11.98 18.86
N TYR A 173 -6.18 -12.48 17.73
CA TYR A 173 -7.60 -12.61 17.42
C TYR A 173 -7.96 -14.09 17.29
N ASN A 174 -9.07 -14.47 17.91
CA ASN A 174 -9.70 -15.79 17.76
C ASN A 174 -11.21 -15.59 17.78
N GLY A 175 -11.84 -15.73 16.61
CA GLY A 175 -13.24 -15.43 16.45
C GLY A 175 -13.90 -16.24 15.34
N GLY A 176 -15.23 -16.11 15.26
CA GLY A 176 -16.04 -16.68 14.20
C GLY A 176 -16.27 -15.67 13.07
N ALA A 177 -16.48 -16.17 11.86
CA ALA A 177 -16.97 -15.41 10.72
C ALA A 177 -18.49 -15.25 10.85
N PRO A 178 -19.03 -14.05 11.21
CA PRO A 178 -20.47 -13.85 11.32
C PRO A 178 -21.24 -13.95 9.99
N ALA A 179 -20.55 -13.83 8.85
CA ALA A 179 -21.14 -13.91 7.52
C ALA A 179 -20.15 -14.55 6.54
N SER A 180 -20.65 -15.17 5.47
CA SER A 180 -19.77 -15.59 4.38
C SER A 180 -19.25 -14.37 3.64
N GLY A 181 -17.98 -14.38 3.25
CA GLY A 181 -17.37 -13.31 2.48
C GLY A 181 -15.88 -13.19 2.72
N SER A 182 -15.31 -12.11 2.18
CA SER A 182 -13.89 -11.81 2.33
C SER A 182 -13.64 -10.93 3.54
N TYR A 183 -12.81 -11.42 4.44
CA TYR A 183 -12.34 -10.72 5.63
C TYR A 183 -10.98 -10.11 5.34
N ARG A 184 -10.70 -8.93 5.90
CA ARG A 184 -9.39 -8.28 5.76
C ARG A 184 -8.67 -8.21 7.10
N ILE A 185 -7.41 -8.62 7.11
CA ILE A 185 -6.48 -8.42 8.21
C ILE A 185 -5.53 -7.30 7.77
N GLU A 186 -5.57 -6.18 8.48
CA GLU A 186 -4.73 -5.02 8.17
C GLU A 186 -3.61 -4.90 9.20
N VAL A 187 -2.35 -5.02 8.79
CA VAL A 187 -1.17 -4.78 9.62
C VAL A 187 -0.64 -3.38 9.37
N TYR A 188 -0.50 -2.56 10.41
CA TYR A 188 -0.21 -1.13 10.30
C TYR A 188 0.54 -0.57 11.50
N LEU A 189 1.05 0.66 11.36
CA LEU A 189 1.63 1.45 12.44
C LEU A 189 0.65 2.50 12.97
N MET A 190 0.68 2.74 14.28
CA MET A 190 -0.03 3.89 14.88
C MET A 190 0.53 5.20 14.34
N ARG A 191 -0.33 6.24 14.32
CA ARG A 191 -0.08 7.51 13.61
C ARG A 191 1.25 8.17 13.98
N ASP A 192 1.68 8.04 15.23
CA ASP A 192 2.93 8.63 15.72
C ASP A 192 4.18 7.92 15.14
N GLU A 193 4.19 6.58 15.10
CA GLU A 193 5.24 5.79 14.44
C GLU A 193 5.20 5.97 12.93
N ALA A 194 4.01 6.00 12.34
CA ALA A 194 3.82 6.17 10.91
C ALA A 194 4.43 7.50 10.40
N ARG A 195 4.23 8.59 11.15
CA ARG A 195 4.80 9.91 10.84
C ARG A 195 6.32 9.97 10.95
N ARG A 196 6.92 9.07 11.73
CA ARG A 196 8.37 8.96 11.89
C ARG A 196 9.04 8.15 10.77
N GLY A 197 8.26 7.57 9.85
CA GLY A 197 8.79 6.63 8.85
C GLY A 197 9.34 5.36 9.49
N THR A 198 8.80 4.96 10.65
CA THR A 198 9.28 3.78 11.36
C THR A 198 9.17 2.53 10.50
N LEU A 199 10.18 1.67 10.58
CA LEU A 199 10.17 0.32 10.03
C LEU A 199 9.78 -0.68 11.12
N ALA A 200 8.74 -1.46 10.87
CA ALA A 200 8.25 -2.47 11.79
C ALA A 200 8.15 -3.84 11.10
N PRO A 201 9.17 -4.70 11.27
CA PRO A 201 9.06 -6.08 10.82
C PRO A 201 7.94 -6.80 11.57
N PHE A 202 7.29 -7.72 10.89
CA PHE A 202 6.24 -8.55 11.47
C PHE A 202 6.21 -9.97 10.89
N SER A 203 5.61 -10.86 11.66
CA SER A 203 5.10 -12.16 11.24
C SER A 203 3.63 -12.26 11.64
N LEU A 204 2.75 -12.58 10.69
CA LEU A 204 1.33 -12.78 10.89
C LEU A 204 0.98 -14.23 10.57
N ILE A 205 0.45 -14.95 11.55
CA ILE A 205 -0.07 -16.31 11.34
C ILE A 205 -1.58 -16.21 11.21
N VAL A 206 -2.11 -16.76 10.12
CA VAL A 206 -3.55 -16.84 9.87
C VAL A 206 -3.92 -18.31 9.79
N SER A 207 -4.91 -18.73 10.58
CA SER A 207 -5.36 -20.13 10.57
C SER A 207 -6.87 -20.25 10.71
N THR A 208 -7.43 -21.32 10.16
CA THR A 208 -8.83 -21.69 10.29
C THR A 208 -8.95 -22.97 11.10
N ARG A 209 -10.07 -23.12 11.80
CA ARG A 209 -10.44 -24.35 12.50
C ARG A 209 -11.85 -24.80 12.11
#